data_AF-A0A920JXP6-F1
#
_entry.id   AF-A0A920JXP6-F1
#
_cell.length_a   1.000
_cell.length_b   1.000
_cell.length_c   1.000
_cell.angle_alpha   90.00
_cell.angle_beta   90.00
_cell.angle_gamma   90.00
#
_symmetry.space_group_name_H-M   'P 1'
#
loop_
_entity.id
_entity.type
_entity.pdbx_description
1 polymer ?
#
loop_
_entity_poly.entity_id
_entity_poly.type
_entity_poly.pdbx_seq_one_letter_code
_entity_poly.pdbx_strand_id
1 'polypeptide(L)' 'MIIFGFRKTKNARIDPSKIKSLNRIAFEDSSTQALIVVKDGKLIHEKYADGFDKTSLALVVHG' A
#
# COMPACT_ATOMS: atom_id res chain seq x y z
N MET A 1 2.86 -18.99 -1.93
CA MET A 1 3.70 -17.83 -2.26
C MET A 1 2.98 -16.99 -3.30
N ILE A 2 2.39 -15.86 -2.90
CA ILE A 2 1.72 -14.95 -3.84
C ILE A 2 2.66 -13.78 -4.03
N ILE A 3 3.32 -13.72 -5.18
CA ILE A 3 4.20 -12.61 -5.55
C ILE A 3 3.32 -11.50 -6.10
N PHE A 4 3.14 -10.43 -5.33
CA PHE A 4 2.41 -9.25 -5.77
C PHE A 4 3.34 -8.32 -6.58
N GLY A 5 3.50 -8.60 -7.86
CA GLY A 5 4.22 -7.74 -8.81
C GLY A 5 3.37 -6.54 -9.26
N PHE A 6 3.14 -5.58 -8.36
CA PHE A 6 2.31 -4.43 -8.71
C PHE A 6 3.11 -3.33 -9.43
N ARG A 7 2.73 -2.98 -10.65
CA ARG A 7 3.26 -1.79 -11.34
C ARG A 7 2.65 -0.52 -10.74
N LYS A 8 3.48 0.44 -10.30
CA LYS A 8 3.04 1.77 -9.86
C LYS A 8 2.57 2.58 -11.08
N THR A 9 1.37 3.14 -11.04
CA THR A 9 0.82 3.95 -12.14
C THR A 9 0.49 5.36 -11.71
N LYS A 10 0.82 6.36 -12.54
CA LYS A 10 0.55 7.78 -12.27
C LYS A 10 -0.91 8.20 -12.54
N ASN A 11 -1.72 7.35 -13.20
CA ASN A 11 -3.04 7.73 -13.74
C ASN A 11 -4.17 6.76 -13.33
N ALA A 12 -4.18 6.27 -12.09
CA ALA A 12 -5.37 5.64 -11.58
C ALA A 12 -6.43 6.74 -11.33
N ARG A 13 -7.51 6.77 -12.13
CA ARG A 13 -8.65 7.67 -11.91
C ARG A 13 -9.30 7.35 -10.56
N ILE A 14 -8.77 7.91 -9.49
CA ILE A 14 -9.18 7.67 -8.12
C ILE A 14 -9.29 9.02 -7.45
N ASP A 15 -10.43 9.23 -6.83
CA ASP A 15 -10.69 10.41 -6.03
C ASP A 15 -9.71 10.45 -4.84
N PRO A 16 -8.86 11.49 -4.72
CA PRO A 16 -7.92 11.65 -3.61
C PRO A 16 -8.58 11.61 -2.23
N SER A 17 -9.85 12.02 -2.13
CA SER A 17 -10.61 11.98 -0.87
C SER A 17 -10.79 10.55 -0.34
N LYS A 18 -10.97 9.58 -1.23
CA LYS A 18 -11.08 8.16 -0.86
C LYS A 18 -9.78 7.61 -0.29
N ILE A 19 -8.64 7.96 -0.89
CA ILE A 19 -7.32 7.59 -0.37
C ILE A 19 -7.08 8.24 0.99
N LYS A 20 -7.47 9.50 1.16
CA LYS A 20 -7.37 10.19 2.45
C LYS A 20 -8.19 9.51 3.54
N SER A 21 -9.43 9.11 3.25
CA SER A 21 -10.28 8.38 4.20
C SER A 21 -9.70 7.00 4.54
N LEU A 22 -9.18 6.26 3.56
CA LEU A 22 -8.52 4.97 3.81
C LEU A 22 -7.27 5.13 4.70
N ASN A 23 -6.45 6.15 4.46
CA ASN A 23 -5.32 6.46 5.33
C ASN A 23 -5.76 6.76 6.76
N ARG A 24 -6.86 7.49 6.95
CA ARG A 24 -7.38 7.79 8.29
C ARG A 24 -7.81 6.50 8.99
N ILE A 25 -8.71 5.74 8.37
CA ILE A 25 -9.27 4.52 8.96
C ILE A 25 -8.18 3.49 9.27
N ALA A 26 -7.26 3.25 8.32
CA ALA A 26 -6.21 2.26 8.51
C ALA A 26 -5.28 2.60 9.69
N PHE A 27 -4.98 3.89 9.90
CA PHE A 27 -4.07 4.34 10.95
C PHE A 27 -4.78 4.86 12.21
N GLU A 28 -6.10 4.60 12.35
CA GLU A 28 -6.79 4.75 13.63
C GLU A 28 -6.36 3.66 14.64
N ASP A 29 -5.93 2.48 14.14
CA ASP A 29 -5.29 1.43 14.95
C ASP A 29 -3.76 1.62 14.95
N SER A 30 -3.17 1.71 16.15
CA SER A 30 -1.73 1.89 16.35
C SER A 30 -0.89 0.68 15.94
N SER A 31 -1.53 -0.48 15.77
CA SER A 31 -0.88 -1.73 15.36
C SER A 31 -0.72 -1.82 13.84
N THR A 32 -1.35 -0.92 13.07
CA THR A 32 -1.24 -0.91 11.61
C THR A 32 0.17 -0.55 11.18
N GLN A 33 0.83 -1.46 10.48
CA GLN A 33 2.20 -1.26 9.98
C GLN A 33 2.23 -0.62 8.59
N ALA A 34 1.22 -0.89 7.76
CA ALA A 34 1.12 -0.33 6.42
C ALA A 34 -0.28 -0.44 5.81
N LEU A 35 -0.56 0.44 4.85
CA LEU A 35 -1.70 0.40 3.96
C LEU A 35 -1.20 0.31 2.51
N ILE A 36 -1.55 -0.78 1.83
CA ILE A 36 -1.27 -0.99 0.41
C ILE A 36 -2.60 -1.01 -0.35
N VAL A 37 -2.77 -0.12 -1.32
CA VAL A 37 -3.99 -0.06 -2.14
C VAL A 37 -3.64 -0.43 -3.57
N VAL A 38 -4.39 -1.40 -4.08
CA VAL A 38 -4.21 -1.98 -5.42
C VAL A 38 -5.52 -1.86 -6.16
N LYS A 39 -5.45 -1.42 -7.41
CA LYS A 39 -6.60 -1.38 -8.32
C LYS A 39 -6.17 -1.88 -9.69
N ASP A 40 -6.97 -2.76 -10.28
CA ASP A 40 -6.73 -3.33 -11.62
C ASP A 40 -5.32 -3.93 -11.76
N GLY A 41 -4.84 -4.62 -10.72
CA GLY A 41 -3.50 -5.22 -10.68
C GLY A 41 -2.34 -4.23 -10.60
N LYS A 42 -2.61 -2.95 -10.31
CA LYS A 42 -1.60 -1.89 -10.20
C LYS A 42 -1.57 -1.30 -8.79
N LEU A 43 -0.36 -1.00 -8.31
CA LEU A 43 -0.16 -0.29 -7.06
C LEU A 43 -0.50 1.17 -7.30
N ILE A 44 -1.46 1.67 -6.54
CA ILE A 44 -2.00 3.03 -6.70
C ILE A 44 -1.74 3.90 -5.48
N HIS A 45 -1.53 3.29 -4.31
CA HIS A 45 -1.18 4.00 -3.08
C HIS A 45 -0.47 3.03 -2.12
N GLU A 46 0.52 3.55 -1.42
CA GLU A 46 1.20 2.88 -0.31
C GLU A 46 1.48 3.91 0.78
N LYS A 47 1.24 3.54 2.03
CA LYS A 47 1.62 4.32 3.22
C LYS A 47 2.11 3.34 4.29
N TYR A 48 3.20 3.69 4.95
CA TYR A 48 3.80 2.90 6.02
C TYR A 48 3.70 3.67 7.34
N ALA A 49 3.61 2.96 8.46
CA ALA A 49 3.78 3.54 9.78
C ALA A 49 5.22 4.01 10.00
N ASP A 50 5.43 4.87 10.99
CA ASP A 50 6.77 5.30 11.36
C ASP A 50 7.63 4.10 11.77
N GLY A 51 8.85 4.02 11.21
CA GLY A 51 9.75 2.89 11.43
C GLY A 51 9.47 1.66 10.54
N PHE A 52 8.44 1.70 9.69
CA PHE A 52 8.17 0.68 8.68
C PHE A 52 8.44 1.19 7.27
N ASP A 53 8.85 0.29 6.40
CA ASP A 53 9.01 0.57 4.98
C ASP A 53 8.63 -0.65 4.12
N LYS A 54 8.83 -0.51 2.80
CA LYS A 54 8.57 -1.58 1.81
C LYS A 54 9.28 -2.89 2.11
N THR A 55 10.41 -2.86 2.82
CA THR A 55 11.20 -4.03 3.23
C THR A 55 10.65 -4.67 4.50
N SER A 56 9.99 -3.89 5.37
CA SER A 56 9.29 -4.41 6.54
C SER A 56 8.12 -5.34 6.17
N LEU A 57 7.53 -5.14 5.00
CA LEU A 57 6.51 -6.03 4.41
C LEU A 57 7.07 -7.00 3.37
N ALA A 58 8.38 -6.93 3.06
CA ALA A 58 8.95 -7.71 1.96
C ALA A 58 9.20 -9.15 2.39
N LEU A 59 8.41 -10.07 1.84
CA LEU A 59 8.89 -11.44 1.63
C LEU A 59 9.82 -11.40 0.40
N VAL A 60 11.13 -11.47 0.62
CA VAL A 60 12.13 -11.57 -0.45
C VAL A 60 12.10 -12.98 -1.04
N VAL A 61 11.74 -13.10 -2.32
CA VAL A 61 12.01 -14.30 -3.10
C VAL A 61 13.06 -13.92 -4.14
N HIS A 62 14.28 -14.42 -3.95
CA HIS A 62 15.27 -14.45 -5.02
C HIS A 62 14.84 -15.50 -6.04
N GLY A 63 14.74 -15.10 -7.30
CA GLY A 63 14.64 -15.97 -8.47
C GLY A 63 15.59 -15.44 -9.52
#